data_AF-A0A527ZE61-F1
#
_entry.id   AF-A0A527ZE61-F1
#
_cell.length_a   1.000
_cell.length_b   1.000
_cell.length_c   1.000
_cell.angle_alpha   90.00
_cell.angle_beta   90.00
_cell.angle_gamma   90.00
#
_symmetry.space_group_name_H-M   'P 1'
#
loop_
_entity.id
_entity.type
_entity.pdbx_description
1 polymer ?
#
loop_
_entity_poly.entity_id
_entity_poly.type
_entity_poly.pdbx_seq_one_letter_code
_entity_poly.pdbx_strand_id
1 'polypeptide(L)' 'ILRILVQHAGKVLTHQFLLKQVWGDSTDVQYLRVYVRQLRQKIEKTPDQPRYITTETGVGYRLREVD' A
#
# COMPACT_ATOMS: atom_id res chain seq x y z
N ILE A 1 -0.92 -7.74 -0.93
CA ILE A 1 -0.48 -6.33 -0.71
C ILE A 1 0.46 -6.19 0.48
N LEU A 2 0.00 -6.40 1.73
CA LEU A 2 0.85 -6.18 2.91
C LEU A 2 2.18 -6.93 2.86
N ARG A 3 2.18 -8.21 2.47
CA ARG A 3 3.41 -8.99 2.27
C ARG A 3 4.42 -8.30 1.35
N ILE A 4 3.97 -7.76 0.21
CA ILE A 4 4.83 -7.08 -0.76
C ILE A 4 5.38 -5.78 -0.16
N LEU A 5 4.52 -5.01 0.53
CA LEU A 5 4.93 -3.79 1.24
C LEU A 5 6.00 -4.07 2.29
N VAL A 6 5.87 -5.17 3.05
CA VAL A 6 6.87 -5.60 4.04
C VAL A 6 8.18 -6.03 3.39
N GLN A 7 8.12 -6.79 2.30
CA GLN A 7 9.32 -7.21 1.54
C GLN A 7 10.11 -6.04 0.96
N HIS A 8 9.47 -4.89 0.78
CA HIS A 8 10.08 -3.67 0.24
C HIS A 8 9.91 -2.47 1.20
N ALA A 9 9.98 -2.71 2.51
CA ALA A 9 9.88 -1.66 3.51
C ALA A 9 10.84 -0.49 3.21
N GLY A 10 10.40 0.73 3.52
CA GLY A 10 11.13 1.98 3.24
C GLY A 10 11.00 2.48 1.79
N LYS A 11 10.71 1.61 0.81
CA LYS A 11 10.61 1.97 -0.62
C LYS A 11 9.20 2.37 -1.01
N VAL A 12 9.11 3.32 -1.95
CA VAL A 12 7.85 3.64 -2.62
C VAL A 12 7.55 2.57 -3.67
N LEU A 13 6.41 1.90 -3.54
CA LEU A 13 5.90 0.97 -4.53
C LEU A 13 4.81 1.64 -5.33
N THR A 14 4.98 1.69 -6.66
CA THR A 14 4.01 2.34 -7.54
C THR A 14 2.69 1.58 -7.59
N HIS A 15 1.60 2.29 -7.92
CA HIS A 15 0.30 1.64 -8.14
C HIS A 15 0.40 0.51 -9.18
N GLN A 16 1.07 0.75 -10.31
CA GLN A 16 1.25 -0.24 -11.38
C GLN A 16 2.02 -1.47 -10.88
N PHE A 17 3.09 -1.29 -10.12
CA PHE A 17 3.86 -2.41 -9.56
C PHE A 17 2.99 -3.25 -8.62
N LEU A 18 2.28 -2.61 -7.69
CA LEU A 18 1.42 -3.29 -6.74
C LEU A 18 0.26 -4.02 -7.41
N LEU A 19 -0.37 -3.41 -8.42
CA LEU A 19 -1.43 -4.03 -9.20
C LEU A 19 -0.90 -5.27 -9.92
N LYS A 20 0.23 -5.16 -10.63
CA LYS A 20 0.85 -6.27 -11.34
C LYS A 20 1.19 -7.45 -10.44
N GLN A 21 1.72 -7.19 -9.25
CA GLN A 21 2.12 -8.25 -8.31
C GLN A 21 0.94 -8.97 -7.64
N VAL A 22 -0.22 -8.33 -7.55
CA VAL A 22 -1.37 -8.90 -6.81
C VAL A 22 -2.44 -9.43 -7.76
N TRP A 23 -2.67 -8.77 -8.90
CA TRP A 23 -3.75 -9.09 -9.83
C TRP A 23 -3.32 -9.20 -11.31
N GLY A 24 -2.06 -8.93 -11.66
CA GLY A 24 -1.60 -8.94 -13.05
C GLY A 24 -1.96 -7.65 -13.82
N ASP A 25 -2.14 -7.76 -15.14
CA ASP A 25 -2.18 -6.59 -16.04
C ASP A 25 -3.57 -5.93 -16.19
N SER A 26 -4.63 -6.50 -15.62
CA SER A 26 -6.02 -6.07 -15.89
C SER A 26 -6.80 -5.76 -14.61
N THR A 27 -6.34 -4.78 -13.81
CA THR A 27 -7.07 -4.38 -12.59
C THR A 27 -7.03 -2.86 -12.36
N ASP A 28 -8.15 -2.32 -11.90
CA ASP A 28 -8.30 -0.90 -11.60
C ASP A 28 -7.61 -0.53 -10.27
N VAL A 29 -6.92 0.61 -10.27
CA VAL A 29 -6.30 1.22 -9.08
C VAL A 29 -7.29 1.46 -7.93
N GLN A 30 -8.60 1.58 -8.22
CA GLN A 30 -9.61 1.70 -7.17
C GLN A 30 -9.64 0.48 -6.24
N TYR A 31 -9.42 -0.74 -6.76
CA TYR A 31 -9.35 -1.93 -5.91
C TYR A 31 -8.15 -1.87 -4.97
N LEU A 32 -6.98 -1.49 -5.47
CA LEU A 32 -5.79 -1.30 -4.64
C LEU A 32 -6.06 -0.31 -3.49
N ARG A 33 -6.75 0.80 -3.76
CA ARG A 33 -7.13 1.79 -2.73
C ARG A 33 -8.06 1.20 -1.67
N VAL A 34 -9.06 0.42 -2.07
CA VAL A 34 -9.99 -0.27 -1.14
C VAL A 34 -9.21 -1.22 -0.23
N TYR A 35 -8.35 -2.06 -0.79
CA TYR A 35 -7.58 -3.00 0.01
C TYR A 35 -6.54 -2.32 0.92
N VAL A 36 -5.89 -1.24 0.47
CA VAL A 36 -5.00 -0.47 1.37
C VAL A 36 -5.80 0.17 2.51
N ARG A 37 -6.99 0.71 2.25
CA ARG A 37 -7.87 1.21 3.30
C ARG A 37 -8.25 0.11 4.30
N GLN A 38 -8.62 -1.08 3.83
CA GLN A 38 -8.91 -2.22 4.70
C GLN A 38 -7.69 -2.69 5.50
N LEU A 39 -6.49 -2.65 4.91
CA LEU A 39 -5.25 -2.95 5.65
C LEU A 39 -5.02 -1.93 6.75
N ARG A 40 -5.15 -0.63 6.47
CA ARG A 40 -5.02 0.43 7.47
C ARG A 40 -6.01 0.25 8.62
N GLN A 41 -7.26 -0.11 8.33
CA GLN A 41 -8.26 -0.43 9.37
C GLN A 41 -7.86 -1.57 10.30
N LYS A 42 -7.02 -2.50 9.84
CA LYS A 42 -6.57 -3.66 10.62
C LYS A 42 -5.29 -3.41 11.42
N ILE A 43 -4.40 -2.54 10.94
CA ILE A 43 -3.04 -2.42 11.48
C ILE A 43 -2.72 -1.03 12.04
N GLU A 44 -3.41 0.01 11.60
CA GLU A 44 -3.19 1.38 12.09
C GLU A 44 -4.06 1.60 13.33
N LYS A 45 -3.54 2.35 14.30
CA LYS A 45 -4.32 2.81 15.44
C LYS A 45 -5.46 3.75 15.00
N THR A 46 -5.17 4.60 14.01
CA THR A 46 -6.10 5.59 13.44
C THR A 46 -5.99 5.52 11.91
N PRO A 47 -6.90 4.81 11.22
CA PRO A 47 -6.72 4.46 9.80
C PRO A 47 -6.64 5.65 8.82
N ASP A 48 -7.23 6.77 9.18
CA ASP A 48 -7.25 8.05 8.49
C ASP A 48 -5.99 8.90 8.76
N GLN A 49 -5.18 8.52 9.76
CA GLN A 49 -3.87 9.11 10.07
C GLN A 49 -2.79 8.02 10.03
N PRO A 50 -2.52 7.42 8.85
CA PRO A 50 -1.70 6.23 8.77
C PRO A 50 -0.22 6.51 9.10
N ARG A 51 0.34 5.71 10.02
CA ARG A 51 1.76 5.77 10.40
C ARG A 51 2.60 4.72 9.68
N TYR A 52 2.04 3.55 9.41
CA TYR A 52 2.75 2.43 8.79
C TYR A 52 2.67 2.49 7.27
N ILE A 53 1.48 2.54 6.68
CA ILE A 53 1.30 2.56 5.22
C ILE A 53 1.00 3.98 4.77
N THR A 54 1.98 4.71 4.27
CA THR A 54 1.79 6.09 3.78
C THR A 54 1.39 6.11 2.31
N THR A 55 0.62 7.12 1.92
CA THR A 55 0.28 7.39 0.52
C THR A 55 1.30 8.37 -0.05
N GLU A 56 1.90 8.03 -1.18
CA GLU A 56 2.73 8.94 -1.98
C GLU A 56 1.87 9.40 -3.16
N THR A 57 1.30 10.60 -3.04
CA THR A 57 0.27 11.11 -3.97
C THR A 57 0.73 11.04 -5.42
N GLY A 58 -0.08 10.42 -6.28
CA GLY A 58 0.23 10.21 -7.70
C GLY A 58 1.19 9.06 -7.99
N VAL A 59 1.90 8.54 -6.99
CA VAL A 59 2.95 7.51 -7.19
C VAL A 59 2.48 6.14 -6.71
N GLY A 60 2.10 6.01 -5.44
CA GLY A 60 1.74 4.72 -4.85
C GLY A 60 1.77 4.72 -3.33
N TYR A 61 2.31 3.65 -2.75
CA TYR A 61 2.32 3.42 -1.31
C TYR A 61 3.70 3.04 -0.81
N ARG A 62 3.99 3.42 0.44
CA ARG A 62 5.22 3.05 1.14
C ARG A 62 4.84 2.45 2.48
N LEU A 63 5.52 1.37 2.86
CA LEU A 63 5.55 0.94 4.27
C LEU A 63 6.72 1.64 4.94
N ARG A 64 6.45 2.37 6.02
CA ARG A 64 7.49 3.01 6.81
C ARG A 64 8.38 1.94 7.44
N GLU A 65 9.69 2.13 7.32
CA GLU A 65 10.67 1.29 8.01
C GLU A 65 10.58 1.54 9.52
N VAL A 66 10.81 0.51 10.32
CA VAL A 66 10.89 0.67 11.77
C VAL A 66 12.30 1.15 12.05
N ASP A 67 12.41 2.38 12.59
CA ASP A 67 13.65 2.89 13.17
C ASP A 67 14.07 2.03 14.39
#